data_AF-A0ABD0N116-F1
#
_entry.id   AF-A0ABD0N116-F1
#
_cell.length_a   1.000
_cell.length_b   1.000
_cell.length_c   1.000
_cell.angle_alpha   90.00
_cell.angle_beta   90.00
_cell.angle_gamma   90.00
#
_symmetry.space_group_name_H-M   'P 1'
#
loop_
_entity.id
_entity.type
_entity.pdbx_description
1 polymer ?
#
loop_
_entity_poly.entity_id
_entity_poly.type
_entity_poly.pdbx_seq_one_letter_code
_entity_poly.pdbx_strand_id
1 'polypeptide(L)'
;FDNPAAVSSTPSRQLTFNYLLPVNAWLLLNPSELCCDWTMGTIPLVESLLDPRNLATVVFYAMLSLLAYHSLWYGHSSAKIVMM
;
A
#
# COMPACT_ATOMS: atom_id res chain seq x y z
N PHE A 1 9.08 14.73 16.66
CA PHE A 1 9.49 14.60 15.25
C PHE A 1 8.27 14.75 14.38
N ASP A 2 8.45 15.28 13.18
CA ASP A 2 7.38 15.48 12.21
C ASP A 2 6.84 14.08 11.81
N ASN A 3 7.56 13.29 11.03
CA ASN A 3 7.13 11.92 10.67
C ASN A 3 7.64 10.85 11.67
N PRO A 4 6.78 10.22 12.50
CA PRO A 4 7.21 9.19 13.46
C PRO A 4 7.80 7.94 12.78
N ALA A 5 7.27 7.55 11.62
CA ALA A 5 7.74 6.38 10.88
C ALA A 5 9.17 6.59 10.36
N ALA A 6 9.48 7.78 9.85
CA ALA A 6 10.81 8.11 9.32
C ALA A 6 11.92 8.00 10.37
N VAL A 7 11.62 8.36 11.62
CA VAL A 7 12.60 8.38 12.72
C VAL A 7 12.64 7.09 13.54
N SER A 8 11.75 6.15 13.24
CA SER A 8 11.71 4.85 13.92
C SER A 8 12.90 3.97 13.55
N SER A 9 13.29 3.10 14.47
CA SER A 9 14.32 2.08 14.23
C SER A 9 13.81 0.99 13.27
N THR A 10 14.74 0.20 12.76
CA THR A 10 14.41 -1.04 12.02
C THR A 10 13.94 -2.10 13.03
N PRO A 11 12.86 -2.86 12.75
CA PRO A 11 12.14 -2.94 11.48
C PRO A 11 10.92 -2.02 11.35
N SER A 12 10.52 -1.33 12.42
CA SER A 12 9.24 -0.59 12.48
C SER A 12 9.10 0.47 11.39
N ARG A 13 10.21 1.12 11.03
CA ARG A 13 10.26 2.07 9.91
C ARG A 13 9.84 1.43 8.59
N GLN A 14 10.44 0.30 8.24
CA GLN A 14 10.16 -0.40 6.98
C GLN A 14 8.74 -0.97 6.96
N LEU A 15 8.29 -1.57 8.07
CA LEU A 15 6.95 -2.12 8.18
C LEU A 15 5.89 -1.03 8.03
N THR A 16 6.07 0.09 8.72
CA THR A 16 5.14 1.21 8.65
C THR A 16 5.10 1.80 7.23
N PHE A 17 6.25 2.04 6.59
CA PHE A 17 6.24 2.56 5.21
C PHE A 17 5.58 1.61 4.20
N ASN A 18 5.75 0.29 4.36
CA ASN A 18 5.06 -0.68 3.51
C ASN A 18 3.55 -0.75 3.80
N TYR A 19 3.14 -0.56 5.05
CA TYR A 19 1.72 -0.48 5.43
C TYR A 19 1.03 0.80 4.94
N LEU A 20 1.78 1.90 4.78
CA LEU A 20 1.22 3.14 4.21
C LEU A 20 0.78 2.97 2.75
N LEU A 21 1.34 2.04 1.98
CA LEU A 21 0.93 1.80 0.59
C LEU A 21 -0.55 1.39 0.46
N PRO A 22 -1.02 0.29 1.10
CA PRO A 22 -2.43 -0.07 1.05
C PRO A 22 -3.34 0.97 1.68
N VAL A 23 -2.89 1.69 2.72
CA VAL A 23 -3.68 2.78 3.31
C VAL A 23 -3.92 3.90 2.31
N ASN A 24 -2.89 4.36 1.60
CA ASN A 24 -3.03 5.39 0.57
C ASN A 24 -3.87 4.89 -0.61
N ALA A 25 -3.70 3.63 -1.03
CA ALA A 25 -4.54 3.04 -2.07
C ALA A 25 -6.02 3.02 -1.66
N TRP A 26 -6.32 2.70 -0.39
CA TRP A 26 -7.68 2.75 0.13
C TRP A 26 -8.25 4.17 0.15
N LEU A 27 -7.47 5.17 0.56
CA LEU A 27 -7.91 6.58 0.53
C LEU A 27 -8.29 7.06 -0.87
N LEU A 28 -7.57 6.61 -1.91
CA LEU A 28 -7.90 6.94 -3.30
C LEU A 28 -9.25 6.33 -3.73
N LEU A 29 -9.61 5.18 -3.19
CA LEU A 29 -10.87 4.49 -3.49
C LEU A 29 -12.03 4.97 -2.60
N ASN A 30 -11.73 5.35 -1.37
CA ASN A 30 -12.69 5.79 -0.35
C ASN A 30 -12.10 6.94 0.49
N PRO A 31 -12.30 8.20 0.07
CA PRO A 31 -11.69 9.37 0.72
C PRO A 31 -12.43 9.85 1.97
N SER A 32 -13.25 9.02 2.62
CA SER A 32 -14.01 9.39 3.83
C SER A 32 -13.11 9.79 5.01
N GLU A 33 -11.94 9.17 5.13
CA GLU A 33 -10.96 9.44 6.20
C GLU A 33 -10.02 10.61 5.88
N LEU A 34 -10.19 11.31 4.75
CA LEU A 34 -9.32 12.40 4.33
C LEU A 34 -9.65 13.73 5.03
N CYS A 35 -10.81 13.82 5.70
CA CYS A 35 -11.40 15.09 6.09
C CYS A 35 -11.02 15.62 7.48
N CYS A 36 -10.25 14.91 8.31
CA CYS A 36 -9.89 15.41 9.65
C CYS A 36 -8.46 15.05 10.05
N ASP A 37 -7.64 16.11 10.14
CA ASP A 37 -6.27 16.21 10.66
C ASP A 37 -5.43 14.92 10.72
N TRP A 38 -4.78 14.58 9.60
CA TRP A 38 -3.68 13.61 9.57
C TRP A 38 -2.42 14.22 10.19
N THR A 39 -2.52 14.70 11.43
CA THR A 39 -1.36 15.09 12.22
C THR A 39 -0.52 13.87 12.58
N MET A 40 0.68 14.17 13.05
CA MET A 40 1.69 13.19 13.39
C MET A 40 1.16 12.15 14.38
N GLY A 41 1.27 10.87 14.00
CA GLY A 41 0.85 9.75 14.85
C GLY A 41 -0.58 9.26 14.62
N THR A 42 -1.33 9.82 13.65
CA THR A 42 -2.67 9.32 13.29
C THR A 42 -2.63 7.86 12.82
N ILE A 43 -1.56 7.46 12.12
CA ILE A 43 -1.28 6.06 11.82
C ILE A 43 -0.26 5.53 12.84
N PRO A 44 -0.66 4.61 13.73
CA PRO A 44 0.26 4.01 14.69
C PRO A 44 1.35 3.24 13.97
N LEU A 45 2.58 3.27 14.51
CA LEU A 45 3.69 2.49 13.98
C LEU A 45 3.36 1.00 13.96
N VAL A 46 3.86 0.31 12.95
CA VAL A 46 3.85 -1.15 12.89
C VAL A 46 5.14 -1.63 13.54
N GLU A 47 5.05 -2.18 14.75
CA GLU A 47 6.22 -2.49 15.57
C GLU A 47 6.67 -3.96 15.50
N SER A 48 5.84 -4.82 14.91
CA SER A 48 6.09 -6.26 14.84
C SER A 48 5.83 -6.81 13.44
N LEU A 49 6.61 -7.83 13.05
CA LEU A 49 6.36 -8.61 11.85
C LEU A 49 5.03 -9.39 11.92
N LEU A 50 4.58 -9.74 13.13
CA LEU A 50 3.33 -10.46 13.36
C LEU A 50 2.12 -9.54 13.52
N ASP A 51 2.29 -8.23 13.30
CA ASP A 51 1.18 -7.30 13.31
C ASP A 51 0.19 -7.65 12.18
N PRO A 52 -1.11 -7.83 12.47
CA PRO A 52 -2.11 -8.20 11.46
C PRO A 52 -2.22 -7.18 10.32
N ARG A 53 -1.79 -5.93 10.53
CA ARG A 53 -1.73 -4.90 9.49
C ARG A 53 -0.80 -5.26 8.33
N ASN A 54 0.21 -6.11 8.57
CA ASN A 54 1.08 -6.62 7.51
C ASN A 54 0.33 -7.49 6.49
N LEU A 55 -0.84 -8.05 6.84
CA LEU A 55 -1.69 -8.77 5.87
C LEU A 55 -2.17 -7.85 4.75
N ALA A 56 -2.52 -6.59 5.06
CA ALA A 56 -2.92 -5.62 4.04
C ALA A 56 -1.78 -5.33 3.06
N THR A 57 -0.55 -5.22 3.56
CA THR A 57 0.66 -5.08 2.73
C THR A 57 0.87 -6.28 1.84
N VAL A 58 0.76 -7.51 2.37
CA VAL A 58 0.91 -8.74 1.59
C VAL A 58 -0.14 -8.82 0.48
N VAL A 59 -1.41 -8.56 0.80
CA VAL A 59 -2.51 -8.55 -0.17
C VAL A 59 -2.27 -7.51 -1.26
N PHE A 60 -1.82 -6.30 -0.89
CA PHE A 60 -1.53 -5.23 -1.83
C PHE A 60 -0.45 -5.63 -2.85
N TYR A 61 0.67 -6.18 -2.38
CA TYR A 61 1.73 -6.65 -3.27
C TYR A 61 1.32 -7.87 -4.09
N ALA A 62 0.50 -8.77 -3.54
CA ALA A 62 -0.04 -9.89 -4.29
C ALA A 62 -0.94 -9.41 -5.45
N MET A 63 -1.83 -8.43 -5.20
CA MET A 63 -2.66 -7.82 -6.24
C MET A 63 -1.84 -7.13 -7.33
N LEU A 64 -0.84 -6.31 -6.95
CA LEU A 64 0.06 -5.67 -7.91
C LEU A 64 0.83 -6.69 -8.74
N SER A 65 1.31 -7.75 -8.11
CA SER A 65 2.05 -8.83 -8.78
C SER A 65 1.15 -9.60 -9.75
N LEU A 66 -0.09 -9.90 -9.36
CA LEU A 66 -1.09 -10.52 -10.25
C LEU A 66 -1.44 -9.60 -11.43
N LEU A 67 -1.62 -8.30 -11.19
CA LEU A 67 -1.89 -7.33 -12.25
C LEU A 67 -0.71 -7.22 -13.23
N ALA A 68 0.52 -7.14 -12.71
CA ALA A 68 1.73 -7.11 -13.52
C ALA A 68 1.89 -8.42 -14.32
N TYR A 69 1.69 -9.57 -13.68
CA TYR A 69 1.71 -10.86 -14.34
C TYR A 69 0.67 -10.94 -15.47
N HIS A 70 -0.56 -10.53 -15.20
CA HIS A 70 -1.63 -10.52 -16.20
C HIS A 70 -1.27 -9.59 -17.37
N SER A 71 -0.80 -8.37 -17.09
CA SER A 71 -0.39 -7.41 -18.10
C SER A 71 0.73 -7.95 -19.01
N LEU A 72 1.72 -8.62 -18.42
CA LEU A 72 2.89 -9.13 -19.15
C LEU A 72 2.61 -10.44 -19.90
N TRP A 73 1.76 -11.32 -19.37
CA TRP A 73 1.57 -12.68 -19.92
C TRP A 73 0.28 -12.87 -20.72
N TYR A 74 -0.77 -12.06 -20.49
CA TYR A 74 -2.03 -12.16 -21.26
C TYR A 74 -2.10 -11.19 -22.46
N GLY A 75 -0.99 -10.54 -22.80
CA GLY A 75 -0.87 -9.51 -23.84
C GLY A 75 -1.01 -9.97 -25.30
N HIS A 76 -1.47 -11.19 -25.60
CA HIS A 76 -1.50 -11.69 -26.99
C HIS A 76 -2.86 -11.62 -27.71
N SER A 77 -3.99 -11.40 -27.01
CA SER A 77 -5.33 -11.39 -27.67
C SER A 77 -6.09 -10.05 -27.58
N SER A 78 -5.94 -9.25 -26.53
CA SER A 78 -6.73 -8.00 -26.35
C SER A 78 -6.10 -6.74 -26.95
N ALA A 79 -4.79 -6.72 -27.22
CA ALA A 79 -4.11 -5.54 -27.78
C ALA A 79 -4.59 -5.16 -29.20
N LYS A 80 -5.28 -6.07 -29.90
CA LYS A 80 -5.84 -5.80 -31.23
C LYS A 80 -7.04 -4.86 -31.23
N ILE A 81 -7.79 -4.75 -30.13
CA ILE A 81 -9.03 -3.94 -30.07
C ILE A 81 -8.75 -2.45 -29.87
N VAL A 82 -7.62 -2.09 -29.25
CA VAL A 82 -7.25 -0.68 -28.99
C VAL A 82 -6.52 -0.02 -30.16
N MET A 83 -6.07 -0.81 -31.15
CA MET A 83 -5.31 -0.33 -32.32
C MET A 83 -6.08 -0.45 -33.65
N MET A 84 -7.41 -0.61 -33.61
CA MET A 84 -8.29 -0.59 -34.78
C MET A 84 -9.16 0.65 -34.80
#